data_AF-A0A933YWY9-F1
#
_entry.id   AF-A0A933YWY9-F1
#
_cell.length_a   1.000
_cell.length_b   1.000
_cell.length_c   1.000
_cell.angle_alpha   90.00
_cell.angle_beta   90.00
_cell.angle_gamma   90.00
#
_symmetry.space_group_name_H-M   'P 1'
#
loop_
_entity.id
_entity.type
_entity.pdbx_description
1 polymer ?
#
loop_
_entity_poly.entity_id
_entity_poly.type
_entity_poly.pdbx_seq_one_letter_code
_entity_poly.pdbx_strand_id
1 'polypeptide(L)'
;MWSHYADMHRGLCITYEFDDDFIHNDTSKIIGRAPVTYGNNELTDRMKSFSGDIMNFLDELVRVYWTAKSSSWKKEHEVRIVRSHSGSLSIPSKSVAEICFGLNTPEEDIALVKRLASDYCHCKSFCRMVKSNSDFGMKIVKI
;
A
#
# COMPACT_ATOMS: atom_id res chain seq x y z
N MET A 1 -7.16 -6.49 3.23
CA MET A 1 -7.06 -5.16 3.88
C MET A 1 -8.16 -4.96 4.92
N TRP A 2 -9.43 -4.87 4.53
CA TRP A 2 -10.51 -4.59 5.49
C TRP A 2 -10.69 -5.56 6.67
N SER A 3 -10.39 -6.85 6.51
CA SER A 3 -10.49 -7.80 7.63
C SER A 3 -9.37 -7.65 8.67
N HIS A 4 -8.27 -6.98 8.32
CA HIS A 4 -7.10 -6.79 9.19
C HIS A 4 -6.98 -5.36 9.69
N TYR A 5 -7.47 -4.38 8.92
CA TYR A 5 -7.24 -2.95 9.18
C TYR A 5 -8.52 -2.14 9.34
N ALA A 6 -9.69 -2.74 9.18
CA ALA A 6 -10.95 -2.02 9.27
C ALA A 6 -11.94 -2.68 10.25
N ASP A 7 -12.90 -1.89 10.70
CA ASP A 7 -13.99 -2.32 11.56
C ASP A 7 -15.00 -3.16 10.76
N MET A 8 -14.88 -4.49 10.84
CA MET A 8 -15.85 -5.44 10.27
C MET A 8 -16.20 -5.17 8.79
N HIS A 9 -15.20 -4.95 7.94
CA HIS A 9 -15.39 -4.62 6.52
C HIS A 9 -16.10 -3.29 6.21
N ARG A 10 -16.10 -2.34 7.15
CA ARG A 10 -16.44 -0.92 6.91
C ARG A 10 -15.25 -0.13 6.38
N GLY A 11 -15.47 1.09 5.94
CA GLY A 11 -14.42 2.00 5.48
C GLY A 11 -14.03 1.77 4.02
N LEU A 12 -12.87 2.26 3.62
CA LEU A 12 -12.49 2.34 2.21
C LEU A 12 -11.01 2.04 1.98
N CYS A 13 -10.69 1.78 0.72
CA CYS A 13 -9.35 1.66 0.18
C CYS A 13 -9.20 2.69 -0.93
N ILE A 14 -8.09 3.41 -0.94
CA ILE A 14 -7.77 4.38 -1.97
C ILE A 14 -6.64 3.82 -2.81
N THR A 15 -6.88 3.69 -4.11
CA THR A 15 -5.86 3.38 -5.09
C THR A 15 -5.26 4.69 -5.58
N TYR A 16 -3.94 4.77 -5.54
CA TYR A 16 -3.19 5.91 -6.05
C TYR A 16 -2.45 5.55 -7.33
N GLU A 17 -2.42 6.50 -8.25
CA GLU A 17 -1.57 6.47 -9.43
C GLU A 17 -0.61 7.67 -9.35
N PHE A 18 0.67 7.36 -9.27
CA PHE A 18 1.74 8.35 -9.14
C PHE A 18 2.47 8.45 -10.47
N ASP A 19 2.72 9.70 -10.91
CA ASP A 19 3.64 9.96 -12.00
C ASP A 19 5.10 9.72 -11.55
N ASP A 20 6.00 9.52 -12.52
CA ASP A 20 7.43 9.34 -12.23
C ASP A 20 8.00 10.55 -11.48
N ASP A 21 7.48 11.75 -11.77
CA ASP A 21 7.84 12.98 -11.08
C ASP A 21 7.61 12.88 -9.57
N PHE A 22 6.49 12.33 -9.10
CA PHE A 22 6.24 12.18 -7.66
C PHE A 22 7.32 11.32 -6.97
N ILE A 23 7.78 10.26 -7.63
CA ILE A 23 8.77 9.33 -7.09
C ILE A 23 10.18 9.94 -7.12
N HIS A 24 10.50 10.72 -8.16
CA HIS A 24 11.84 11.27 -8.38
C HIS A 24 12.03 12.72 -7.91
N ASN A 25 10.96 13.39 -7.49
CA ASN A 25 11.02 14.78 -7.03
C ASN A 25 11.75 14.90 -5.68
N ASP A 26 12.76 15.76 -5.62
CA ASP A 26 13.56 16.04 -4.42
C ASP A 26 12.73 16.44 -3.19
N THR A 27 11.56 17.05 -3.38
CA THR A 27 10.65 17.42 -2.28
C THR A 27 10.01 16.21 -1.59
N SER A 28 9.77 15.11 -2.32
CA SER A 28 9.24 13.88 -1.74
C SER A 28 10.30 13.19 -0.88
N LYS A 29 11.58 13.46 -1.14
CA LYS A 29 12.75 12.90 -0.44
C LYS A 29 12.72 11.36 -0.42
N ILE A 30 12.12 10.77 -1.44
CA ILE A 30 12.06 9.32 -1.63
C ILE A 30 13.46 8.87 -2.09
N ILE A 31 14.06 7.96 -1.33
CA ILE A 31 15.39 7.41 -1.64
C ILE A 31 15.30 6.00 -2.25
N GLY A 32 14.13 5.39 -2.21
CA GLY A 32 13.92 4.09 -2.83
C GLY A 32 12.52 3.56 -2.68
N ARG A 33 12.20 2.58 -3.51
CA ARG A 33 11.00 1.74 -3.39
C ARG A 33 11.38 0.28 -3.60
N ALA A 34 10.80 -0.62 -2.83
CA ALA A 34 11.06 -2.05 -2.99
C ALA A 34 9.86 -2.89 -2.51
N PRO A 35 9.57 -4.02 -3.20
CA PRO A 35 8.64 -4.99 -2.66
C PRO A 35 9.17 -5.58 -1.36
N VAL A 36 8.25 -5.90 -0.45
CA VAL A 36 8.57 -6.59 0.80
C VAL A 36 9.11 -7.98 0.52
N THR A 37 10.19 -8.33 1.22
CA THR A 37 10.77 -9.67 1.22
C THR A 37 10.14 -10.46 2.36
N TYR A 38 9.40 -11.52 2.01
CA TYR A 38 8.64 -12.29 2.99
C TYR A 38 9.41 -13.51 3.47
N GLY A 39 9.67 -13.56 4.77
CA GLY A 39 10.30 -14.70 5.45
C GLY A 39 10.45 -14.46 6.94
N ASN A 40 10.78 -15.53 7.67
CA ASN A 40 10.83 -15.48 9.12
C ASN A 40 12.23 -15.15 9.66
N ASN A 41 13.27 -15.32 8.85
CA ASN A 41 14.67 -15.16 9.26
C ASN A 41 15.52 -14.39 8.22
N GLU A 42 14.89 -13.60 7.33
CA GLU A 42 15.55 -12.97 6.17
C GLU A 42 16.85 -12.22 6.52
N LEU A 43 16.85 -11.48 7.63
CA LEU A 43 18.04 -10.76 8.11
C LEU A 43 19.16 -11.72 8.55
N THR A 44 18.82 -12.72 9.37
CA THR A 44 19.77 -13.71 9.88
C THR A 44 20.37 -14.52 8.74
N ASP A 45 19.53 -14.93 7.78
CA ASP A 45 19.95 -15.74 6.64
C ASP A 45 20.85 -14.93 5.70
N ARG A 46 20.52 -13.64 5.48
CA ARG A 46 21.40 -12.73 4.74
C ARG A 46 22.74 -12.53 5.46
N MET A 47 22.74 -12.33 6.78
CA MET A 47 24.00 -12.18 7.53
C MET A 47 24.93 -13.39 7.39
N LYS A 48 24.38 -14.60 7.36
CA LYS A 48 25.16 -15.84 7.18
C LYS A 48 25.73 -15.99 5.77
N SER A 49 25.16 -15.32 4.77
CA SER A 49 25.58 -15.43 3.37
C SER A 49 26.70 -14.46 2.97
N PHE A 50 27.35 -13.78 3.91
CA PHE A 50 28.41 -12.83 3.62
C PHE A 50 29.58 -13.48 2.86
N SER A 51 29.97 -12.90 1.72
CA SER A 51 31.11 -13.34 0.92
C SER A 51 31.95 -12.17 0.41
N GLY A 52 32.83 -11.65 1.27
CA GLY A 52 33.99 -10.81 0.91
C GLY A 52 33.70 -9.36 0.47
N ASP A 53 32.71 -9.13 -0.37
CA ASP A 53 32.34 -7.78 -0.81
C ASP A 53 31.46 -7.09 0.24
N ILE A 54 32.10 -6.35 1.12
CA ILE A 54 31.44 -5.69 2.25
C ILE A 54 30.49 -4.58 1.82
N MET A 55 30.79 -3.85 0.74
CA MET A 55 29.96 -2.73 0.31
C MET A 55 28.66 -3.21 -0.29
N ASN A 56 28.73 -4.18 -1.21
CA ASN A 56 27.53 -4.78 -1.80
C ASN A 56 26.70 -5.52 -0.74
N PHE A 57 27.35 -6.19 0.21
CA PHE A 57 26.66 -6.84 1.32
C PHE A 57 25.91 -5.86 2.22
N LEU A 58 26.49 -4.71 2.56
CA LEU A 58 25.83 -3.69 3.38
C LEU A 58 24.59 -3.11 2.67
N ASP A 59 24.69 -2.83 1.37
CA ASP A 59 23.56 -2.35 0.58
C ASP A 59 22.41 -3.38 0.55
N GLU A 60 22.72 -4.65 0.34
CA GLU A 60 21.73 -5.73 0.42
C GLU A 60 21.12 -5.85 1.82
N LEU A 61 21.93 -5.76 2.87
CA LEU A 61 21.48 -5.90 4.24
C LEU A 61 20.54 -4.76 4.65
N VAL A 62 20.86 -3.51 4.27
CA VAL A 62 19.99 -2.35 4.48
C VAL A 62 18.66 -2.53 3.76
N ARG A 63 18.70 -3.01 2.51
CA ARG A 63 17.47 -3.31 1.76
C ARG A 63 16.62 -4.35 2.46
N VAL A 64 17.19 -5.50 2.86
CA VAL A 64 16.47 -6.56 3.58
C VAL A 64 15.95 -6.04 4.92
N TYR A 65 16.70 -5.22 5.64
CA TYR A 65 16.28 -4.62 6.90
C TYR A 65 15.00 -3.79 6.74
N TRP A 66 14.92 -2.98 5.69
CA TRP A 66 13.73 -2.17 5.42
C TRP A 66 12.61 -2.93 4.75
N THR A 67 12.85 -4.07 4.10
CA THR A 67 11.81 -4.80 3.35
C THR A 67 11.38 -6.11 3.97
N ALA A 68 12.05 -6.63 5.00
CA ALA A 68 11.66 -7.91 5.61
C ALA A 68 10.30 -7.84 6.31
N LYS A 69 9.49 -8.90 6.14
CA LYS A 69 8.23 -9.12 6.86
C LYS A 69 7.95 -10.62 6.99
N SER A 70 7.27 -11.04 8.06
CA SER A 70 6.92 -12.46 8.27
C SER A 70 6.13 -13.04 7.10
N SER A 71 6.37 -14.32 6.79
CA SER A 71 5.67 -15.08 5.74
C SER A 71 4.14 -15.06 5.89
N SER A 72 3.62 -14.94 7.11
CA SER A 72 2.18 -14.87 7.38
C SER A 72 1.48 -13.68 6.71
N TRP A 73 2.24 -12.65 6.33
CA TRP A 73 1.75 -11.43 5.69
C TRP A 73 1.93 -11.42 4.16
N LYS A 74 2.43 -12.51 3.57
CA LYS A 74 2.74 -12.60 2.12
C LYS A 74 1.57 -12.21 1.21
N LYS A 75 0.34 -12.47 1.65
CA LYS A 75 -0.91 -12.13 0.94
C LYS A 75 -1.14 -10.64 0.71
N GLU A 76 -0.40 -9.76 1.37
CA GLU A 76 -0.55 -8.32 1.20
C GLU A 76 0.14 -7.77 -0.04
N HIS A 77 1.14 -8.49 -0.57
CA HIS A 77 1.93 -8.04 -1.71
C HIS A 77 2.44 -6.59 -1.53
N GLU A 78 2.92 -6.28 -0.33
CA GLU A 78 3.30 -4.93 0.10
C GLU A 78 4.53 -4.42 -0.67
N VAL A 79 4.49 -3.14 -1.02
CA VAL A 79 5.64 -2.39 -1.54
C VAL A 79 5.90 -1.23 -0.58
N ARG A 80 7.15 -1.03 -0.20
CA ARG A 80 7.57 0.07 0.68
C ARG A 80 8.25 1.18 -0.12
N ILE A 81 7.91 2.41 0.24
CA ILE A 81 8.64 3.61 -0.17
C ILE A 81 9.46 4.05 1.03
N VAL A 82 10.76 4.25 0.83
CA VAL A 82 11.70 4.70 1.87
C VAL A 82 12.04 6.15 1.61
N ARG A 83 11.96 6.99 2.65
CA ARG A 83 12.31 8.40 2.61
C ARG A 83 13.51 8.67 3.50
N SER A 84 14.34 9.64 3.13
CA SER A 84 15.49 10.06 3.94
C SER A 84 15.09 10.83 5.22
N HIS A 85 13.81 11.18 5.37
CA HIS A 85 13.31 11.96 6.50
C HIS A 85 11.96 11.41 6.96
N SER A 86 11.71 11.49 8.27
CA SER A 86 10.42 11.18 8.87
C SER A 86 9.43 12.35 8.71
N GLY A 87 8.15 12.06 8.95
CA GLY A 87 7.07 13.03 8.89
C GLY A 87 6.13 12.82 7.70
N SER A 88 5.13 13.68 7.59
CA SER A 88 4.08 13.57 6.59
C SER A 88 4.63 13.73 5.17
N LEU A 89 4.06 12.98 4.24
CA LEU A 89 4.25 13.17 2.79
C LEU A 89 2.93 13.70 2.24
N SER A 90 2.96 14.88 1.64
CA SER A 90 1.80 15.39 0.92
C SER A 90 1.61 14.57 -0.35
N ILE A 91 0.43 13.96 -0.50
CA ILE A 91 0.05 13.24 -1.71
C ILE A 91 -0.80 14.18 -2.56
N PRO A 92 -0.45 14.43 -3.84
CA PRO A 92 -1.27 15.22 -4.73
C PRO A 92 -2.67 14.63 -4.83
N SER A 93 -3.71 15.47 -4.66
CA SER A 93 -5.09 14.98 -4.71
C SER A 93 -5.42 14.35 -6.08
N LYS A 94 -4.85 14.87 -7.16
CA LYS A 94 -4.95 14.31 -8.53
C LYS A 94 -4.48 12.85 -8.66
N SER A 95 -3.69 12.34 -7.71
CA SER A 95 -3.17 10.97 -7.74
C SER A 95 -4.18 9.93 -7.27
N VAL A 96 -5.36 10.34 -6.77
CA VAL A 96 -6.42 9.40 -6.39
C VAL A 96 -7.08 8.83 -7.64
N ALA A 97 -6.78 7.57 -7.96
CA ALA A 97 -7.27 6.90 -9.16
C ALA A 97 -8.60 6.17 -8.95
N GLU A 98 -8.79 5.54 -7.79
CA GLU A 98 -10.01 4.80 -7.47
C GLU A 98 -10.26 4.78 -5.96
N ILE A 99 -11.53 4.83 -5.57
CA ILE A 99 -11.96 4.59 -4.18
C ILE A 99 -12.83 3.33 -4.15
N CYS A 100 -12.37 2.32 -3.42
CA CYS A 100 -13.08 1.08 -3.18
C CYS A 100 -13.70 1.07 -1.78
N PHE A 101 -14.99 0.86 -1.67
CA PHE A 101 -15.69 0.77 -0.39
C PHE A 101 -15.74 -0.67 0.12
N GLY A 102 -15.59 -0.82 1.44
CA GLY A 102 -15.77 -2.10 2.12
C GLY A 102 -17.22 -2.58 2.05
N LEU A 103 -17.41 -3.89 2.21
CA LEU A 103 -18.71 -4.56 2.11
C LEU A 103 -19.79 -3.91 2.99
N ASN A 104 -19.43 -3.52 4.21
CA ASN A 104 -20.34 -3.02 5.22
C ASN A 104 -20.30 -1.50 5.37
N THR A 105 -19.72 -0.78 4.42
CA THR A 105 -19.69 0.70 4.45
C THR A 105 -21.11 1.26 4.36
N PRO A 106 -21.54 2.13 5.29
CA PRO A 106 -22.85 2.78 5.23
C PRO A 106 -23.03 3.63 3.97
N GLU A 107 -24.25 3.66 3.43
CA GLU A 107 -24.55 4.46 2.22
C GLU A 107 -24.33 5.96 2.44
N GLU A 108 -24.55 6.46 3.66
CA GLU A 108 -24.26 7.85 4.04
C GLU A 108 -22.77 8.20 3.94
N ASP A 109 -21.90 7.29 4.37
CA ASP A 109 -20.44 7.43 4.25
C ASP A 109 -20.00 7.34 2.79
N ILE A 110 -20.57 6.42 2.02
CA ILE A 110 -20.31 6.31 0.57
C ILE A 110 -20.69 7.62 -0.12
N ALA A 111 -21.86 8.18 0.18
CA ALA A 111 -22.33 9.43 -0.40
C ALA A 111 -21.46 10.63 0.02
N LEU A 112 -21.04 10.68 1.29
CA LEU A 112 -20.11 11.70 1.78
C LEU A 112 -18.77 11.62 1.05
N VAL A 113 -18.17 10.44 0.97
CA VAL A 113 -16.87 10.25 0.31
C VAL A 113 -16.94 10.54 -1.18
N LYS A 114 -18.00 10.12 -1.88
CA LYS A 114 -18.20 10.46 -3.31
C LYS A 114 -18.23 11.97 -3.52
N ARG A 115 -18.89 12.72 -2.63
CA ARG A 115 -18.93 14.19 -2.66
C ARG A 115 -17.55 14.80 -2.43
N LEU A 116 -16.86 14.39 -1.36
CA LEU A 116 -15.50 14.87 -1.06
C LEU A 116 -14.52 14.54 -2.19
N ALA A 117 -14.64 13.36 -2.79
CA ALA A 117 -13.81 12.97 -3.93
C ALA A 117 -14.03 13.90 -5.12
N SER A 118 -15.28 14.28 -5.42
CA SER A 118 -15.59 15.26 -6.45
C SER A 118 -14.98 16.64 -6.14
N ASP A 119 -15.09 17.09 -4.89
CA ASP A 119 -14.70 18.44 -4.47
C ASP A 119 -13.18 18.63 -4.38
N TYR A 120 -12.43 17.60 -3.95
CA TYR A 120 -11.02 17.76 -3.58
C TYR A 120 -10.02 17.02 -4.48
N CYS A 121 -10.38 15.86 -5.03
CA CYS A 121 -9.46 15.04 -5.85
C CYS A 121 -9.95 14.76 -7.27
N HIS A 122 -11.19 15.14 -7.60
CA HIS A 122 -11.86 14.89 -8.87
C HIS A 122 -11.89 13.42 -9.30
N CYS A 123 -11.75 12.48 -8.35
CA CYS A 123 -11.84 11.05 -8.61
C CYS A 123 -13.28 10.67 -9.01
N LYS A 124 -13.40 9.90 -10.08
CA LYS A 124 -14.68 9.43 -10.64
C LYS A 124 -14.83 7.91 -10.66
N SER A 125 -13.77 7.17 -10.32
CA SER A 125 -13.81 5.70 -10.27
C SER A 125 -14.13 5.25 -8.86
N PHE A 126 -15.33 4.68 -8.70
CA PHE A 126 -15.79 4.10 -7.44
C PHE A 126 -16.11 2.64 -7.64
N CYS A 127 -15.80 1.84 -6.62
CA CYS A 127 -16.18 0.44 -6.57
C CYS A 127 -16.47 0.02 -5.14
N ARG A 128 -17.07 -1.17 -4.97
CA ARG A 128 -17.42 -1.71 -3.67
C ARG A 128 -17.17 -3.21 -3.64
N MET A 129 -16.72 -3.70 -2.48
CA MET A 129 -16.65 -5.11 -2.18
C MET A 129 -18.07 -5.66 -1.96
N VAL A 130 -18.42 -6.74 -2.67
CA VAL A 130 -19.67 -7.49 -2.48
C VAL A 130 -19.36 -8.96 -2.21
N LYS A 131 -20.30 -9.68 -1.60
CA LYS A 131 -20.21 -11.14 -1.51
C LYS A 131 -20.23 -11.74 -2.93
N SER A 132 -19.36 -12.71 -3.18
CA SER A 132 -19.37 -13.49 -4.41
C SER A 132 -20.41 -14.61 -4.31
N ASN A 133 -20.59 -15.36 -5.40
CA ASN A 133 -21.47 -16.54 -5.42
C ASN A 133 -20.84 -17.77 -4.74
N SER A 134 -19.61 -17.67 -4.22
CA SER A 134 -18.95 -18.71 -3.44
C SER A 134 -19.06 -18.41 -1.94
N ASP A 135 -19.07 -19.46 -1.11
CA ASP A 135 -19.39 -19.38 0.32
C ASP A 135 -18.64 -18.29 1.10
N PHE A 136 -17.35 -18.10 0.81
CA PHE A 136 -16.51 -17.13 1.51
C PHE A 136 -15.87 -16.08 0.58
N GLY A 137 -16.16 -16.14 -0.72
CA GLY A 137 -15.52 -15.24 -1.68
C GLY A 137 -16.14 -13.84 -1.64
N MET A 138 -15.31 -12.84 -1.89
CA MET A 138 -15.73 -11.46 -2.15
C MET A 138 -15.26 -11.05 -3.54
N LYS A 139 -15.98 -10.13 -4.18
CA LYS A 139 -15.60 -9.55 -5.48
C LYS A 139 -15.81 -8.04 -5.47
N ILE A 140 -15.11 -7.35 -6.36
CA ILE A 140 -15.25 -5.91 -6.59
C ILE A 140 -16.35 -5.67 -7.63
N VAL A 141 -17.19 -4.67 -7.42
CA VAL A 141 -18.21 -4.19 -8.37
C VAL A 141 -18.11 -2.66 -8.50
N LYS A 142 -18.16 -2.14 -9.73
CA LYS A 142 -18.18 -0.68 -9.99
C LYS A 142 -19.52 -0.07 -9.59
N ILE A 143 -19.50 1.13 -9.00
CA ILE A 143 -20.69 1.85 -8.48
C ILE A 143 -20.61 3.35 -8.71
#